data_AF-A0A7Y5XTY4-F1
#
_entry.id   AF-A0A7Y5XTY4-F1
#
_cell.length_a   1.000
_cell.length_b   1.000
_cell.length_c   1.000
_cell.angle_alpha   90.00
_cell.angle_beta   90.00
_cell.angle_gamma   90.00
#
_symmetry.space_group_name_H-M   'P 1'
#
loop_
_entity.id
_entity.type
_entity.pdbx_description
1 polymer ?
#
loop_
_entity_poly.entity_id
_entity_poly.type
_entity_poly.pdbx_seq_one_letter_code
_entity_poly.pdbx_strand_id
1 'polypeptide(L)'
;MSSDIAVPYDRTAERPGAESLPSEVRALIERELKGPIVSAPPAGGGFTGGFAAVVSSAEGRSLFVKAAGPDKPHVEGSYRREAEINRALPEGLPAPEMLFAEDAGDWIVLGFEAVEGRAPTLP
;
A
#
# COMPACT_ATOMS: atom_id res chain seq x y z
N MET A 1 9.17 -27.49 -28.12
CA MET A 1 9.36 -26.07 -27.75
C MET A 1 8.42 -25.79 -26.59
N SER A 2 8.88 -26.00 -25.35
CA SER A 2 8.13 -25.54 -24.18
C SER A 2 8.38 -24.04 -24.06
N SER A 3 7.32 -23.24 -24.15
CA SER A 3 7.39 -21.84 -23.78
C SER A 3 7.65 -21.73 -22.28
N ASP A 4 8.70 -21.03 -21.90
CA ASP A 4 8.87 -20.50 -20.54
C ASP A 4 7.65 -19.63 -20.22
N ILE A 5 6.79 -20.11 -19.33
CA ILE A 5 5.75 -19.27 -18.75
C ILE A 5 6.45 -18.38 -17.73
N ALA A 6 6.82 -17.17 -18.14
CA ALA A 6 7.29 -16.15 -17.22
C ALA A 6 6.15 -15.84 -16.23
N VAL A 7 6.36 -16.15 -14.94
CA VAL A 7 5.41 -15.80 -13.88
C VAL A 7 5.41 -14.27 -13.73
N PRO A 8 4.26 -13.58 -13.89
CA PRO A 8 4.20 -12.12 -13.78
C PRO A 8 4.28 -11.69 -12.31
N TYR A 9 5.49 -11.36 -11.83
CA TYR A 9 5.73 -10.90 -10.46
C TYR A 9 5.19 -9.50 -10.16
N ASP A 10 4.77 -8.77 -11.19
CA ASP A 10 4.06 -7.49 -11.09
C ASP A 10 2.54 -7.67 -10.86
N ARG A 11 2.03 -8.91 -10.90
CA ARG A 11 0.60 -9.25 -10.77
C ARG A 11 0.38 -10.46 -9.87
N THR A 12 0.86 -10.38 -8.63
CA THR A 12 0.77 -11.45 -7.64
C THR A 12 -0.40 -11.31 -6.67
N ALA A 13 -1.14 -10.19 -6.70
CA ALA A 13 -2.24 -9.92 -5.78
C ALA A 13 -3.50 -9.38 -6.47
N GLU A 14 -4.66 -9.91 -6.09
CA GLU A 14 -5.95 -9.24 -6.29
C GLU A 14 -6.23 -8.34 -5.09
N ARG A 15 -6.53 -7.06 -5.36
CA ARG A 15 -6.68 -6.03 -4.32
C ARG A 15 -8.03 -5.34 -4.42
N PRO A 16 -8.66 -4.99 -3.28
CA PRO A 16 -9.84 -4.14 -3.28
C PRO A 16 -9.52 -2.77 -3.90
N GLY A 17 -10.47 -2.19 -4.65
CA GLY A 17 -10.39 -0.81 -5.12
C GLY A 17 -10.65 0.19 -4.00
N ALA A 18 -10.23 1.45 -4.17
CA ALA A 18 -10.38 2.49 -3.15
C ALA A 18 -11.86 2.75 -2.79
N GLU A 19 -12.77 2.51 -3.72
CA GLU A 19 -14.22 2.59 -3.55
C GLU A 19 -14.80 1.58 -2.55
N SER A 20 -14.06 0.50 -2.24
CA SER A 20 -14.45 -0.52 -1.27
C SER A 20 -13.96 -0.22 0.15
N LEU A 21 -13.14 0.82 0.32
CA LEU A 21 -12.65 1.21 1.64
C LEU A 21 -13.78 1.84 2.46
N PRO A 22 -13.86 1.56 3.77
CA PRO A 22 -14.74 2.28 4.68
C PRO A 22 -14.48 3.79 4.64
N SER A 23 -15.51 4.57 4.94
CA SER A 23 -15.46 6.03 4.85
C SER A 23 -14.41 6.66 5.75
N GLU A 24 -14.19 6.09 6.93
CA GLU A 24 -13.18 6.48 7.92
C GLU A 24 -11.75 6.22 7.41
N VAL A 25 -11.53 5.10 6.71
CA VAL A 25 -10.24 4.78 6.08
C VAL A 25 -9.97 5.76 4.95
N ARG A 26 -10.98 6.02 4.10
CA ARG A 26 -10.86 6.99 3.01
C ARG A 26 -10.58 8.40 3.55
N ALA A 27 -11.28 8.81 4.59
CA ALA A 27 -11.09 10.12 5.23
C ALA A 27 -9.68 10.27 5.83
N LEU A 28 -9.15 9.22 6.47
CA LEU A 28 -7.77 9.18 6.94
C LEU A 28 -6.78 9.38 5.78
N ILE A 29 -6.96 8.65 4.67
CA ILE A 29 -6.10 8.77 3.50
C ILE A 29 -6.17 10.17 2.91
N GLU A 30 -7.36 10.74 2.72
CA GLU A 30 -7.54 12.09 2.15
C GLU A 30 -6.94 13.18 3.05
N ARG A 31 -7.04 13.02 4.38
CA ARG A 31 -6.37 13.89 5.36
C ARG A 31 -4.85 13.86 5.18
N GLU A 32 -4.27 12.66 5.17
CA GLU A 32 -2.83 12.50 5.05
C GLU A 32 -2.31 12.89 3.66
N LEU A 33 -3.12 12.71 2.63
CA LEU A 33 -2.86 13.16 1.27
C LEU A 33 -2.97 14.68 1.12
N LYS A 34 -3.66 15.37 2.05
CA LYS A 34 -4.01 16.80 2.02
C LYS A 34 -4.91 17.17 0.84
N GLY A 35 -5.82 16.28 0.48
CA GLY A 35 -6.77 16.49 -0.60
C GLY A 35 -7.57 15.22 -0.93
N PRO A 36 -8.63 15.33 -1.75
CA PRO A 36 -9.39 14.17 -2.19
C PRO A 36 -8.52 13.19 -2.99
N ILE A 37 -8.82 11.90 -2.88
CA ILE A 37 -8.23 10.88 -3.77
C ILE A 37 -8.82 11.08 -5.16
N VAL A 38 -7.98 11.44 -6.14
CA VAL A 38 -8.39 11.56 -7.55
C VAL A 38 -7.96 10.36 -8.38
N SER A 39 -6.98 9.59 -7.91
CA SER A 39 -6.52 8.35 -8.53
C SER A 39 -5.98 7.39 -7.47
N ALA A 40 -6.22 6.09 -7.65
CA ALA A 40 -5.78 5.04 -6.74
C ALA A 40 -5.55 3.70 -7.47
N PRO A 41 -4.66 3.63 -8.48
CA PRO A 41 -4.35 2.36 -9.14
C PRO A 41 -3.82 1.34 -8.12
N PRO A 42 -4.47 0.17 -7.96
CA PRO A 42 -3.99 -0.87 -7.07
C PRO A 42 -2.61 -1.36 -7.52
N ALA A 43 -1.72 -1.62 -6.55
CA ALA A 43 -0.44 -2.25 -6.83
C ALA A 43 -0.66 -3.73 -7.18
N GLY A 44 -0.27 -4.15 -8.38
CA GLY A 44 -0.47 -5.55 -8.81
C GLY A 44 0.42 -6.56 -8.08
N GLY A 45 1.58 -6.13 -7.56
CA GLY A 45 2.52 -6.99 -6.84
C GLY A 45 2.25 -7.10 -5.34
N GLY A 46 2.99 -7.96 -4.64
CA GLY A 46 2.93 -8.17 -3.20
C GLY A 46 2.24 -9.48 -2.79
N PHE A 47 2.28 -9.80 -1.50
CA PHE A 47 1.91 -11.13 -0.97
C PHE A 47 0.67 -11.11 -0.06
N THR A 48 0.04 -9.94 0.13
CA THR A 48 -1.14 -9.76 0.98
C THR A 48 -2.36 -9.35 0.16
N GLY A 49 -3.54 -9.84 0.55
CA GLY A 49 -4.84 -9.46 -0.05
C GLY A 49 -5.46 -8.17 0.52
N GLY A 50 -4.68 -7.35 1.23
CA GLY A 50 -5.13 -6.04 1.70
C GLY A 50 -5.16 -5.01 0.56
N PHE A 51 -5.77 -3.85 0.82
CA PHE A 51 -5.60 -2.70 -0.05
C PHE A 51 -4.13 -2.31 -0.10
N ALA A 52 -3.63 -2.05 -1.30
CA ALA A 52 -2.34 -1.41 -1.52
C ALA A 52 -2.38 -0.66 -2.85
N ALA A 53 -2.14 0.64 -2.84
CA ALA A 53 -2.22 1.48 -4.03
C ALA A 53 -1.34 2.72 -3.89
N VAL A 54 -0.90 3.27 -5.02
CA VAL A 54 -0.45 4.66 -5.05
C VAL A 54 -1.71 5.52 -5.16
N VAL A 55 -1.95 6.38 -4.16
CA VAL A 55 -3.04 7.35 -4.17
C VAL A 55 -2.50 8.72 -4.49
N SER A 56 -3.22 9.52 -5.28
CA SER A 56 -2.82 10.89 -5.61
C SER A 56 -3.96 11.90 -5.47
N SER A 57 -3.61 13.16 -5.20
CA SER A 57 -4.54 14.30 -5.16
C SER A 57 -4.43 15.18 -6.41
N ALA A 58 -5.40 16.08 -6.58
CA ALA A 58 -5.40 17.06 -7.67
C ALA A 58 -4.22 18.04 -7.58
N GLU A 59 -3.68 18.27 -6.38
CA GLU A 59 -2.56 19.15 -6.08
C GLU A 59 -1.20 18.48 -6.34
N GLY A 60 -1.19 17.25 -6.85
CA GLY A 60 0.02 16.53 -7.27
C GLY A 60 0.74 15.80 -6.14
N ARG A 61 0.16 15.70 -4.94
CA ARG A 61 0.72 14.88 -3.87
C ARG A 61 0.34 13.42 -4.07
N SER A 62 1.29 12.52 -3.79
CA SER A 62 1.09 11.08 -3.89
C SER A 62 1.61 10.36 -2.64
N LEU A 63 0.94 9.27 -2.28
CA LEU A 63 1.31 8.38 -1.17
C LEU A 63 1.17 6.93 -1.63
N PHE A 64 2.04 6.04 -1.19
CA PHE A 64 1.77 4.61 -1.28
C PHE A 64 1.06 4.17 0.00
N VAL A 65 -0.17 3.70 -0.13
CA VAL A 65 -1.02 3.37 1.01
C VAL A 65 -1.28 1.88 1.04
N LYS A 66 -1.21 1.30 2.24
CA LYS A 66 -1.68 -0.06 2.54
C LYS A 66 -2.78 0.01 3.60
N ALA A 67 -3.86 -0.74 3.42
CA ALA A 67 -4.91 -0.83 4.43
C ALA A 67 -5.49 -2.25 4.55
N ALA A 68 -5.79 -2.66 5.77
CA ALA A 68 -6.40 -3.96 6.06
C ALA A 68 -7.37 -3.85 7.24
N GLY A 69 -8.49 -4.57 7.13
CA GLY A 69 -9.55 -4.61 8.12
C GLY A 69 -9.65 -5.95 8.84
N PRO A 70 -10.66 -6.09 9.73
CA PRO A 70 -10.80 -7.24 10.62
C PRO A 70 -11.17 -8.54 9.89
N ASP A 71 -11.61 -8.46 8.64
CA ASP A 71 -11.88 -9.63 7.79
C ASP A 71 -10.57 -10.35 7.35
N LYS A 72 -9.41 -9.70 7.52
CA LYS A 72 -8.08 -10.23 7.16
C LYS A 72 -7.07 -10.05 8.31
N PRO A 73 -7.26 -10.72 9.46
CA PRO A 73 -6.46 -10.49 10.67
C PRO A 73 -4.96 -10.80 10.48
N HIS A 74 -4.61 -11.75 9.61
CA HIS A 74 -3.21 -12.04 9.28
C HIS A 74 -2.55 -10.90 8.48
N VAL A 75 -3.31 -10.21 7.62
CA VAL A 75 -2.80 -9.03 6.90
C VAL A 75 -2.66 -7.86 7.85
N GLU A 76 -3.63 -7.66 8.75
CA GLU A 76 -3.54 -6.63 9.80
C GLU A 76 -2.27 -6.81 10.64
N GLY A 77 -2.04 -8.02 11.17
CA GLY A 77 -0.82 -8.33 11.93
C GLY A 77 0.46 -8.13 11.12
N SER A 78 0.44 -8.47 9.83
CA SER A 78 1.57 -8.22 8.93
C SER A 78 1.85 -6.72 8.74
N TYR A 79 0.82 -5.89 8.60
CA TYR A 79 0.94 -4.44 8.45
C TYR A 79 1.40 -3.77 9.75
N ARG A 80 0.90 -4.20 10.91
CA ARG A 80 1.43 -3.72 12.21
C ARG A 80 2.91 -4.03 12.35
N ARG A 81 3.32 -5.26 12.01
CA ARG A 81 4.73 -5.65 12.02
C ARG A 81 5.57 -4.87 11.01
N GLU A 82 5.03 -4.59 9.83
CA GLU A 82 5.69 -3.75 8.83
C GLU A 82 5.94 -2.33 9.36
N ALA A 83 4.96 -1.75 10.06
CA ALA A 83 5.11 -0.44 10.69
C ALA A 83 6.17 -0.42 11.79
N GLU A 84 6.21 -1.45 12.63
CA GLU A 84 7.25 -1.61 13.65
C GLU A 84 8.65 -1.68 13.03
N ILE A 85 8.82 -2.49 11.98
CA ILE A 85 10.11 -2.68 11.31
C ILE A 85 10.53 -1.39 10.60
N ASN A 86 9.65 -0.76 9.82
CA ASN A 86 10.00 0.42 9.04
C ASN A 86 10.47 1.57 9.95
N ARG A 87 9.76 1.82 11.06
CA ARG A 87 10.15 2.84 12.06
C ARG A 87 11.48 2.55 12.76
N ALA A 88 11.94 1.31 12.76
CA ALA A 88 13.21 0.90 13.34
C ALA A 88 14.36 0.87 12.32
N LEU A 89 14.10 1.14 11.04
CA LEU A 89 15.14 1.17 10.02
C LEU A 89 16.09 2.36 10.25
N PRO A 90 17.41 2.15 10.13
CA PRO A 90 18.37 3.24 10.09
C PRO A 90 18.10 4.21 8.94
N GLU A 91 18.39 5.49 9.17
CA GLU A 91 18.39 6.50 8.11
C GLU A 91 19.39 6.14 6.99
N GLY A 92 19.06 6.50 5.76
CA GLY A 92 19.93 6.31 4.58
C GLY A 92 19.85 4.95 3.90
N LEU A 93 18.98 4.04 4.38
CA LEU A 93 18.65 2.82 3.65
C LEU A 93 17.75 3.15 2.43
N PRO A 94 17.87 2.41 1.31
CA PRO A 94 16.99 2.56 0.15
C PRO A 94 15.63 1.89 0.40
N ALA A 95 14.96 2.29 1.48
CA ALA A 95 13.62 1.84 1.86
C ALA A 95 12.67 3.04 1.82
N PRO A 96 11.42 2.88 1.32
CA PRO A 96 10.43 3.95 1.37
C PRO A 96 10.18 4.38 2.82
N GLU A 97 10.19 5.69 3.05
CA GLU A 97 9.89 6.28 4.36
C GLU A 97 8.42 6.02 4.71
N MET A 98 8.16 5.55 5.94
CA MET A 98 6.81 5.53 6.50
C MET A 98 6.45 6.92 7.02
N LEU A 99 5.44 7.52 6.38
CA LEU A 99 4.93 8.85 6.73
C LEU A 99 3.90 8.78 7.86
N PHE A 100 3.10 7.72 7.90
CA PHE A 100 2.16 7.46 8.99
C PHE A 100 1.80 5.98 9.09
N ALA A 101 1.35 5.58 10.28
CA ALA A 101 0.64 4.32 10.51
C ALA A 101 -0.37 4.54 11.63
N GLU A 102 -1.66 4.41 11.30
CA GLU A 102 -2.78 4.78 12.16
C GLU A 102 -3.94 3.81 12.01
N ASP A 103 -4.70 3.66 13.10
CA ASP A 103 -5.96 2.92 13.09
C ASP A 103 -7.11 3.85 12.66
N ALA A 104 -8.01 3.36 11.81
CA ALA A 104 -9.26 4.00 11.41
C ALA A 104 -10.42 3.03 11.66
N GLY A 105 -11.05 3.14 12.83
CA GLY A 105 -11.95 2.10 13.31
C GLY A 105 -11.19 0.79 13.55
N ASP A 106 -11.68 -0.32 13.00
CA ASP A 106 -11.04 -1.64 13.10
C ASP A 106 -10.01 -1.90 11.98
N TRP A 107 -9.62 -0.87 11.22
CA TRP A 107 -8.65 -0.98 10.13
C TRP A 107 -7.31 -0.37 10.51
N ILE A 108 -6.22 -1.04 10.13
CA ILE A 108 -4.88 -0.45 10.12
C ILE A 108 -4.59 0.17 8.76
N VAL A 109 -4.05 1.38 8.74
CA VAL A 109 -3.64 2.10 7.53
C VAL A 109 -2.20 2.56 7.65
N LEU A 110 -1.39 2.18 6.67
CA LEU A 110 0.00 2.59 6.53
C LEU A 110 0.13 3.52 5.33
N GLY A 111 0.90 4.60 5.48
CA GLY A 111 1.26 5.48 4.38
C GLY A 111 2.77 5.63 4.26
N PHE A 112 3.26 5.51 3.04
CA PHE A 112 4.66 5.62 2.70
C PHE A 112 4.86 6.69 1.62
N GLU A 113 6.11 7.12 1.47
CA GLU A 113 6.57 7.80 0.27
C GLU A 113 6.15 7.01 -1.00
N ALA A 114 5.54 7.71 -1.97
CA ALA A 114 5.26 7.13 -3.27
C ALA A 114 6.53 7.16 -4.13
N VAL A 115 7.22 6.03 -4.22
CA VAL A 115 8.42 5.88 -5.06
C VAL A 115 8.03 5.37 -6.45
N GLU A 116 8.58 5.97 -7.49
CA GLU A 116 8.50 5.46 -8.87
C GLU A 116 9.40 4.21 -9.03
N GLY A 117 8.96 3.11 -8.44
CA GLY A 117 9.62 1.81 -8.50
C GLY A 117 9.11 0.94 -9.64
N ARG A 118 9.92 -0.04 -10.05
CA ARG A 118 9.53 -1.10 -10.99
C ARG A 118 9.70 -2.44 -10.30
N ALA A 119 8.73 -3.35 -10.47
CA ALA A 119 8.93 -4.72 -10.02
C ALA A 119 10.18 -5.31 -10.70
N PRO A 120 11.01 -6.07 -9.98
CA PRO A 120 12.17 -6.70 -10.59
C PRO A 120 11.72 -7.70 -11.64
N THR A 121 12.33 -7.66 -12.82
CA THR A 121 12.25 -8.74 -13.80
C THR A 121 13.19 -9.85 -13.35
N LEU A 122 12.69 -11.09 -13.27
CA LEU A 122 13.57 -12.23 -13.05
C LEU A 122 14.59 -12.35 -14.21
N PRO A 123 15.84 -12.79 -13.93
CA PRO A 123 16.83 -13.09 -14.96
C PRO A 123 16.40 -14.20 -15.92
#